data_AF-A0A072PD59-F1
#
_entry.id   AF-A0A072PD59-F1
#
_cell.length_a   1.000
_cell.length_b   1.000
_cell.length_c   1.000
_cell.angle_alpha   90.00
_cell.angle_beta   90.00
_cell.angle_gamma   90.00
#
_symmetry.space_group_name_H-M   'P 1'
#
loop_
_entity.id
_entity.type
_entity.pdbx_description
1 polymer ?
#
loop_
_entity_poly.entity_id
_entity_poly.type
_entity_poly.pdbx_seq_one_letter_code
_entity_poly.pdbx_strand_id
1 'polypeptide(L)'
;MSNDILTQLQTCYDQLLTQCFSTISYLSQRHPIIAPDADPNDPYTNPPATGGPSQTPNPDGTPMSAIQPGREDTERAPYPLRPVLPSTFSAAQRELAEDLVQKAQQIDTLISRLPGIGRDEEQQRREIEILNQKVRAMEEKRKAKRREMRDYVKRLDDVILGMSQSLNYHEANRPTP
;
A
#
# COMPACT_ATOMS: atom_id res chain seq x y z
N MET A 1 -18.75 -0.05 4.53
CA MET A 1 -17.40 -0.65 4.62
C MET A 1 -16.34 0.46 4.58
N SER A 2 -16.46 1.49 5.42
CA SER A 2 -15.66 2.73 5.29
C SER A 2 -14.58 2.89 6.37
N ASN A 3 -14.53 1.98 7.36
CA ASN A 3 -13.52 1.99 8.44
C ASN A 3 -12.15 1.48 8.00
N ASP A 4 -12.04 0.85 6.82
CA ASP A 4 -10.79 0.28 6.34
C ASP A 4 -9.92 1.31 5.59
N ILE A 5 -10.46 2.49 5.25
CA ILE A 5 -9.73 3.51 4.47
C ILE A 5 -8.58 4.11 5.28
N LEU A 6 -8.78 4.31 6.59
CA LEU A 6 -7.73 4.85 7.47
C LEU A 6 -6.59 3.84 7.64
N THR A 7 -6.92 2.56 7.83
CA THR A 7 -5.94 1.46 7.90
C THR A 7 -5.22 1.26 6.57
N GLN A 8 -5.94 1.40 5.45
CA GLN A 8 -5.37 1.36 4.12
C GLN A 8 -4.40 2.51 3.88
N LEU A 9 -4.73 3.73 4.32
CA LEU A 9 -3.84 4.89 4.23
C LEU A 9 -2.56 4.67 5.03
N GLN A 10 -2.67 4.13 6.25
CA GLN A 10 -1.52 3.79 7.07
C GLN A 10 -0.62 2.75 6.38
N THR A 11 -1.22 1.70 5.81
CA THR A 11 -0.50 0.68 5.03
C THR A 11 0.19 1.28 3.80
N CYS A 12 -0.47 2.18 3.07
CA CYS A 12 0.11 2.86 1.91
C CYS A 12 1.28 3.77 2.30
N TYR A 13 1.20 4.45 3.44
CA TYR A 13 2.28 5.30 3.94
C TYR A 13 3.52 4.46 4.35
N ASP A 14 3.31 3.34 5.04
CA ASP A 14 4.39 2.43 5.41
C ASP A 14 5.07 1.81 4.18
N GLN A 15 4.29 1.47 3.15
CA GLN A 15 4.82 1.03 1.86
C GLN A 15 5.65 2.11 1.17
N LEU A 16 5.21 3.37 1.19
CA LEU A 16 5.95 4.50 0.62
C LEU A 16 7.30 4.69 1.33
N LEU A 17 7.33 4.64 2.66
CA LEU A 17 8.58 4.74 3.43
C LEU A 17 9.55 3.61 3.11
N THR A 18 9.04 2.38 3.02
CA THR A 18 9.82 1.20 2.65
C THR A 18 10.44 1.38 1.26
N GLN A 19 9.66 1.90 0.33
CA GLN A 19 10.09 2.18 -1.04
C GLN A 19 11.10 3.33 -1.12
N CYS A 20 10.96 4.38 -0.32
CA CYS A 20 11.96 5.44 -0.21
C CYS A 20 13.30 4.88 0.27
N PHE A 21 13.29 4.05 1.32
CA PHE A 21 14.50 3.45 1.86
C PHE A 21 15.16 2.49 0.85
N SER A 22 14.37 1.66 0.16
CA SER A 22 14.90 0.75 -0.87
C SER A 22 15.49 1.53 -2.06
N THR A 23 14.86 2.63 -2.47
CA THR A 23 15.34 3.50 -3.54
C THR A 23 16.67 4.14 -3.18
N ILE A 24 16.77 4.75 -1.99
CA ILE A 24 18.03 5.35 -1.51
C ILE A 24 19.14 4.29 -1.42
N SER A 25 18.81 3.11 -0.90
CA SER A 25 19.75 1.99 -0.79
C SER A 25 20.22 1.50 -2.16
N TYR A 26 19.30 1.43 -3.14
CA TYR A 26 19.61 1.05 -4.52
C TYR A 26 20.56 2.08 -5.16
N LEU A 27 20.24 3.38 -5.05
CA LEU A 27 21.07 4.46 -5.57
C LEU A 27 22.48 4.45 -4.96
N SER A 28 22.57 4.25 -3.64
CA SER A 28 23.85 4.20 -2.94
C SER A 28 24.73 3.01 -3.34
N GLN A 29 24.16 1.87 -3.74
CA GLN A 29 24.93 0.65 -4.02
C GLN A 29 25.18 0.38 -5.51
N ARG A 30 24.38 0.98 -6.39
CA ARG A 30 24.34 0.69 -7.84
C ARG A 30 24.79 1.85 -8.71
N HIS A 31 25.13 3.00 -8.12
CA HIS A 31 25.60 4.15 -8.90
C HIS A 31 26.82 3.78 -9.75
N PRO A 32 26.93 4.30 -10.99
CA PRO A 32 28.13 4.12 -11.78
C PRO A 32 29.32 4.80 -11.09
N ILE A 33 30.49 4.16 -11.14
CA ILE A 33 31.74 4.77 -10.67
C ILE A 33 32.23 5.64 -11.82
N ILE A 34 32.10 6.95 -11.66
CA ILE A 34 32.58 7.94 -12.63
C ILE A 34 34.01 8.28 -12.25
N ALA A 35 34.95 8.07 -13.16
CA ALA A 35 36.32 8.54 -12.97
C ALA A 35 36.32 10.08 -12.98
N PRO A 36 37.09 10.74 -12.10
CA PRO A 36 37.26 12.19 -12.15
C PRO A 36 37.80 12.61 -13.52
N ASP A 37 37.39 13.78 -14.00
CA ASP A 37 37.92 14.35 -15.24
C ASP A 37 39.45 14.44 -15.14
N ALA A 38 40.14 14.01 -16.20
CA ALA A 38 41.59 14.05 -16.24
C ALA A 38 42.06 15.51 -16.17
N ASP A 39 42.69 15.90 -15.06
CA ASP A 39 43.31 17.21 -14.94
C ASP A 39 44.50 17.28 -15.92
N PRO A 40 44.49 18.21 -16.90
CA PRO A 40 45.58 18.36 -17.85
C PRO A 40 46.94 18.66 -17.19
N ASN A 41 46.94 19.13 -15.94
CA ASN A 41 48.13 19.47 -15.17
C ASN A 41 48.56 18.40 -14.17
N ASP A 42 47.93 17.22 -14.13
CA ASP A 42 48.34 16.15 -13.22
C ASP A 42 49.68 15.52 -13.67
N PRO A 43 50.79 15.77 -12.95
CA PRO A 43 52.12 15.27 -13.32
C PRO A 43 52.25 13.75 -13.18
N TYR A 44 51.28 13.07 -12.57
CA TYR A 44 51.25 11.60 -12.48
C TYR A 44 50.46 10.94 -13.62
N THR A 45 49.48 11.64 -14.20
CA THR A 45 48.64 11.13 -15.30
C THR A 45 49.20 11.47 -16.68
N ASN A 46 49.92 12.60 -16.83
CA ASN A 46 50.50 13.02 -18.11
C ASN A 46 51.98 13.42 -17.91
N PRO A 47 52.94 12.47 -17.94
CA PRO A 47 54.34 12.80 -17.75
C PRO A 47 54.83 13.70 -18.89
N PRO A 48 55.58 14.79 -18.60
CA PRO A 48 56.08 15.68 -19.64
C PRO A 48 56.96 14.88 -20.61
N ALA A 49 56.65 14.99 -21.91
CA ALA A 49 57.43 14.43 -23.00
C ALA A 49 58.77 15.19 -23.14
N THR A 50 59.63 15.10 -22.14
CA THR A 50 61.01 15.56 -22.19
C THR A 50 61.91 14.34 -22.33
N GLY A 51 62.40 14.14 -23.55
CA GLY A 51 63.36 13.09 -23.88
C GLY A 51 64.60 13.16 -22.99
N GLY A 52 64.87 12.06 -22.29
CA GLY A 52 66.11 11.83 -21.54
C GLY A 52 66.25 10.33 -21.24
N PRO A 53 67.45 9.74 -21.36
CA PRO A 53 67.62 8.29 -21.37
C PRO A 53 67.69 7.69 -19.96
N SER A 54 66.97 6.57 -19.80
CA SER A 54 67.42 5.31 -19.19
C SER A 54 67.71 5.18 -17.68
N GLN A 55 67.01 4.18 -17.11
CA GLN A 55 67.44 3.16 -16.13
C GLN A 55 67.20 3.37 -14.62
N THR A 56 66.32 2.52 -14.09
CA THR A 56 66.74 1.51 -13.10
C THR A 56 66.38 0.10 -13.61
N PRO A 57 67.29 -0.88 -13.55
CA PRO A 57 67.01 -2.26 -13.95
C PRO A 57 66.47 -3.06 -12.76
N ASN A 58 65.33 -3.74 -12.92
CA ASN A 58 64.92 -4.85 -12.05
C ASN A 58 64.86 -6.15 -12.87
N PRO A 59 65.41 -7.27 -12.36
CA PRO A 59 65.67 -8.47 -13.16
C PRO A 59 64.58 -9.55 -13.00
N ASP A 60 63.30 -9.19 -12.96
CA ASP A 60 62.26 -10.22 -12.96
C ASP A 60 61.01 -9.74 -13.71
N GLY A 61 60.82 -10.28 -14.91
CA GLY A 61 59.88 -9.81 -15.92
C GLY A 61 58.42 -10.16 -15.62
N THR A 62 57.81 -9.50 -14.64
CA THR A 62 56.36 -9.56 -14.43
C THR A 62 55.71 -8.17 -14.56
N PRO A 63 54.73 -7.98 -15.46
CA PRO A 63 53.97 -6.75 -15.53
C PRO A 63 52.83 -6.81 -14.51
N MET A 64 52.83 -5.94 -13.50
CA MET A 64 51.68 -5.71 -12.62
C MET A 64 51.53 -4.21 -12.35
N SER A 65 50.76 -3.51 -13.19
CA SER A 65 50.03 -2.31 -12.75
C SER A 65 48.81 -2.77 -11.98
N ALA A 66 49.00 -3.14 -10.72
CA ALA A 66 47.92 -3.20 -9.76
C ALA A 66 47.90 -1.87 -9.01
N ILE A 67 46.96 -0.99 -9.35
CA ILE A 67 46.60 0.12 -8.48
C ILE A 67 46.11 -0.51 -7.17
N GLN A 68 46.91 -0.39 -6.12
CA GLN A 68 46.55 -0.84 -4.78
C GLN A 68 45.58 0.21 -4.20
N PRO A 69 44.30 -0.13 -3.92
CA PRO A 69 43.38 0.82 -3.29
C PRO A 69 43.92 1.24 -1.90
N GLY A 70 43.71 2.51 -1.55
CA GLY A 70 44.21 3.12 -0.33
C GLY A 70 43.66 2.47 0.94
N ARG A 71 44.37 2.65 2.06
CA ARG A 71 44.06 2.00 3.35
C ARG A 71 42.67 2.36 3.90
N GLU A 72 42.09 3.46 3.43
CA GLU A 72 40.75 3.94 3.77
C GLU A 72 39.60 3.27 3.00
N ASP A 73 39.86 2.58 1.88
CA ASP A 73 38.83 1.85 1.12
C ASP A 73 38.52 0.46 1.70
N THR A 74 39.34 -0.04 2.63
CA THR A 74 39.21 -1.40 3.16
C THR A 74 38.13 -1.51 4.27
N GLU A 75 37.75 -0.41 4.92
CA GLU A 75 36.97 -0.48 6.18
C GLU A 75 35.57 0.16 6.17
N ARG A 76 35.03 0.67 5.03
CA ARG A 76 33.83 1.55 5.10
C ARG A 76 32.51 1.12 4.47
N ALA A 77 32.34 -0.10 3.97
CA ALA A 77 31.02 -0.51 3.49
C ALA A 77 30.62 -1.92 3.95
N PRO A 78 29.60 -2.07 4.82
CA PRO A 78 28.98 -3.37 5.13
C PRO A 78 28.40 -4.08 3.90
N TYR A 79 28.27 -3.37 2.78
CA TYR A 79 27.72 -3.86 1.52
C TYR A 79 28.72 -3.64 0.39
N PRO A 80 29.13 -4.69 -0.34
CA PRO A 80 29.99 -4.53 -1.50
C PRO A 80 29.25 -3.72 -2.59
N LEU A 81 29.91 -2.69 -3.11
CA LEU A 81 29.42 -1.94 -4.26
C LEU A 81 29.19 -2.91 -5.43
N ARG A 82 28.04 -2.79 -6.11
CA ARG A 82 27.75 -3.55 -7.34
C ARG A 82 27.35 -2.56 -8.43
N PRO A 83 28.32 -1.84 -9.02
CA PRO A 83 28.02 -0.85 -10.04
C PRO A 83 27.27 -1.49 -11.21
N VAL A 84 26.28 -0.77 -11.74
CA VAL A 84 25.53 -1.18 -12.94
C VAL A 84 25.85 -0.19 -14.05
N LEU A 85 25.57 -0.56 -15.31
CA LEU A 85 25.77 0.32 -16.44
C LEU A 85 24.95 1.61 -16.28
N PRO A 86 25.48 2.78 -16.70
CA PRO A 86 24.78 4.06 -16.54
C PRO A 86 23.38 4.09 -17.16
N SER A 87 23.19 3.45 -18.31
CA SER A 87 21.88 3.36 -18.98
C SER A 87 20.86 2.59 -18.13
N THR A 88 21.24 1.41 -17.63
CA THR A 88 20.39 0.59 -16.75
C THR A 88 20.08 1.27 -15.42
N PHE A 89 21.05 2.01 -14.86
CA PHE A 89 20.86 2.78 -13.64
C PHE A 89 19.87 3.92 -13.84
N SER A 90 20.01 4.69 -14.94
CA SER A 90 19.09 5.79 -15.27
C SER A 90 17.66 5.31 -15.55
N ALA A 91 17.51 4.15 -16.21
CA ALA A 91 16.22 3.52 -16.45
C ALA A 91 15.55 3.09 -15.13
N ALA A 92 16.30 2.41 -14.26
CA ALA A 92 15.81 1.99 -12.95
C ALA A 92 15.47 3.18 -12.04
N GLN A 93 16.28 4.25 -12.05
CA GLN A 93 15.99 5.48 -11.32
C GLN A 93 14.67 6.10 -11.77
N ARG A 94 14.41 6.10 -13.08
CA ARG A 94 13.17 6.63 -13.64
C ARG A 94 11.96 5.79 -13.21
N GLU A 95 12.06 4.47 -13.30
CA GLU A 95 11.00 3.54 -12.87
C GLU A 95 10.66 3.71 -11.38
N LEU A 96 11.69 3.76 -10.53
CA LEU A 96 11.53 3.98 -9.08
C LEU A 96 10.86 5.33 -8.79
N ALA A 97 11.23 6.39 -9.51
CA ALA A 97 10.61 7.71 -9.37
C ALA A 97 9.15 7.72 -9.83
N GLU A 98 8.83 7.06 -10.95
CA GLU A 98 7.47 6.95 -11.47
C GLU A 98 6.55 6.21 -10.49
N ASP A 99 7.01 5.09 -9.90
CA ASP A 99 6.22 4.35 -8.91
C ASP A 99 6.00 5.15 -7.62
N LEU A 100 7.02 5.90 -7.16
CA LEU A 100 6.91 6.74 -5.96
C LEU A 100 5.89 7.87 -6.15
N VAL A 101 5.86 8.48 -7.34
CA VAL A 101 4.85 9.51 -7.70
C VAL A 101 3.46 8.90 -7.80
N GLN A 102 3.32 7.72 -8.41
CA GLN A 102 2.04 7.01 -8.48
C GLN A 102 1.50 6.66 -7.08
N LYS A 103 2.38 6.23 -6.17
CA LYS A 103 2.03 5.98 -4.76
C LYS A 103 1.60 7.25 -4.03
N ALA A 104 2.28 8.37 -4.25
CA ALA A 104 1.87 9.65 -3.69
C ALA A 104 0.47 10.07 -4.18
N GLN A 105 0.17 9.89 -5.47
CA GLN A 105 -1.15 10.16 -6.04
C GLN A 105 -2.24 9.21 -5.50
N GLN A 106 -1.88 7.94 -5.27
CA GLN A 106 -2.77 6.97 -4.63
C GLN A 106 -3.14 7.44 -3.21
N ILE A 107 -2.17 7.92 -2.43
CA ILE A 107 -2.40 8.48 -1.09
C ILE A 107 -3.32 9.69 -1.16
N ASP A 108 -3.11 10.62 -2.10
CA ASP A 108 -3.95 11.81 -2.25
C ASP A 108 -5.41 11.47 -2.61
N THR A 109 -5.59 10.44 -3.45
CA THR A 109 -6.91 9.91 -3.78
C THR A 109 -7.58 9.25 -2.57
N LEU A 110 -6.81 8.54 -1.73
CA LEU A 110 -7.33 7.97 -0.49
C LEU A 110 -7.73 9.06 0.51
N ILE A 111 -6.91 10.10 0.66
CA ILE A 111 -7.20 11.25 1.53
C ILE A 111 -8.51 11.91 1.09
N SER A 112 -8.67 12.14 -0.22
CA SER A 112 -9.89 12.72 -0.79
C SER A 112 -11.14 11.88 -0.57
N ARG A 113 -10.97 10.56 -0.36
CA ARG A 113 -12.07 9.61 -0.08
C ARG A 113 -12.33 9.40 1.41
N LEU A 114 -11.58 10.04 2.31
CA LEU A 114 -11.77 9.89 3.75
C LEU A 114 -13.19 10.34 4.14
N PRO A 115 -14.02 9.44 4.70
CA PRO A 115 -15.36 9.80 5.12
C PRO A 115 -15.29 10.79 6.28
N GLY A 116 -15.97 11.93 6.15
CA GLY A 116 -15.99 12.97 7.17
C GLY A 116 -14.84 13.99 7.09
N ILE A 117 -13.97 13.92 6.08
CA ILE A 117 -13.00 14.99 5.82
C ILE A 117 -13.74 16.31 5.54
N GLY A 118 -13.41 17.36 6.30
CA GLY A 118 -14.04 18.68 6.18
C GLY A 118 -15.41 18.84 6.86
N ARG A 119 -15.90 17.84 7.60
CA ARG A 119 -17.08 17.99 8.48
C ARG A 119 -16.64 18.38 9.88
N ASP A 120 -17.39 19.31 10.47
CA ASP A 120 -17.20 19.69 11.87
C ASP A 120 -17.78 18.61 12.81
N GLU A 121 -17.16 18.41 13.97
CA GLU A 121 -17.55 17.36 14.92
C GLU A 121 -19.00 17.53 15.39
N GLU A 122 -19.45 18.78 15.55
CA GLU A 122 -20.82 19.08 15.96
C GLU A 122 -21.85 18.70 14.90
N GLN A 123 -21.52 18.89 13.62
CA GLN A 123 -22.40 18.47 12.53
C GLN A 123 -22.49 16.95 12.47
N GLN A 124 -21.36 16.26 12.61
CA GLN A 124 -21.33 14.80 12.66
C GLN A 124 -22.12 14.26 13.86
N ARG A 125 -21.99 14.87 15.04
CA ARG A 125 -22.73 14.47 16.24
C ARG A 125 -24.24 14.68 16.09
N ARG A 126 -24.67 15.81 15.51
CA ARG A 126 -26.09 16.07 15.20
C ARG A 126 -26.65 15.08 14.20
N GLU A 127 -25.90 14.76 13.15
CA GLU A 127 -26.31 13.76 12.15
C GLU A 127 -26.49 12.37 12.79
N ILE A 128 -25.57 11.98 13.69
CA ILE A 128 -25.68 10.74 14.47
C ILE A 128 -26.94 10.73 15.34
N GLU A 129 -27.25 11.84 16.01
CA GLU A 129 -28.45 11.93 16.84
C GLU A 129 -29.74 11.79 16.02
N ILE A 130 -29.83 12.50 14.89
CA ILE A 130 -30.96 12.39 13.96
C ILE A 130 -31.10 10.96 13.44
N LEU A 131 -29.98 10.32 13.09
CA LEU A 131 -30.00 8.94 12.59
C LEU A 131 -30.46 7.97 13.67
N ASN A 132 -30.01 8.13 14.91
CA ASN A 132 -30.47 7.32 16.05
C ASN A 132 -31.97 7.47 16.29
N GLN A 133 -32.51 8.70 16.22
CA GLN A 133 -33.95 8.93 16.33
C GLN A 133 -34.72 8.26 15.20
N LYS A 134 -34.24 8.36 13.95
CA LYS A 134 -34.84 7.66 12.80
C LYS A 134 -34.83 6.14 12.96
N VAL A 135 -33.73 5.57 13.45
CA VAL A 135 -33.62 4.13 13.72
C VAL A 135 -34.66 3.70 14.75
N ARG A 136 -34.79 4.41 15.88
CA ARG A 136 -35.79 4.11 16.91
C ARG A 136 -37.22 4.14 16.35
N ALA A 137 -37.57 5.19 15.61
CA ALA A 137 -38.90 5.29 15.00
C ALA A 137 -39.18 4.16 13.98
N MET A 138 -38.17 3.76 13.20
CA MET A 138 -38.30 2.64 12.27
C MET A 138 -38.44 1.29 12.99
N GLU A 139 -37.74 1.09 14.10
CA GLU A 139 -37.88 -0.10 14.94
C GLU A 139 -39.28 -0.21 15.58
N GLU A 140 -39.83 0.91 16.06
CA GLU A 140 -41.20 0.95 16.58
C GLU A 140 -42.23 0.59 15.50
N LYS A 141 -42.09 1.16 14.30
CA LYS A 141 -42.94 0.79 13.15
C LYS A 141 -42.80 -0.69 12.80
N ARG A 142 -41.58 -1.23 12.81
CA ARG A 142 -41.31 -2.66 12.57
C ARG A 142 -41.99 -3.52 13.65
N LYS A 143 -41.94 -3.09 14.92
CA LYS A 143 -42.56 -3.80 16.05
C LYS A 143 -44.09 -3.79 15.96
N ALA A 144 -44.68 -2.66 15.58
CA ALA A 144 -46.13 -2.53 15.37
C ALA A 144 -46.61 -3.43 14.22
N LYS A 145 -45.97 -3.35 13.04
CA LYS A 145 -46.30 -4.23 11.91
C LYS A 145 -46.15 -5.71 12.25
N ARG A 146 -45.11 -6.09 13.00
CA ARG A 146 -44.95 -7.47 13.49
C ARG A 146 -46.04 -7.89 14.48
N ARG A 147 -46.61 -6.97 15.25
CA ARG A 147 -47.73 -7.27 16.16
C ARG A 147 -48.99 -7.51 15.36
N GLU A 148 -49.36 -6.60 14.46
CA GLU A 148 -50.51 -6.77 13.57
C GLU A 148 -50.40 -8.07 12.76
N MET A 149 -49.22 -8.37 12.22
CA MET A 149 -48.99 -9.62 11.49
C MET A 149 -49.24 -10.85 12.36
N ARG A 150 -48.82 -10.86 13.63
CA ARG A 150 -49.12 -11.96 14.56
C ARG A 150 -50.62 -12.07 14.85
N ASP A 151 -51.31 -10.94 14.96
CA ASP A 151 -52.74 -10.93 15.24
C ASP A 151 -53.53 -11.45 14.03
N TYR A 152 -53.12 -11.11 12.80
CA TYR A 152 -53.69 -11.69 11.58
C TYR A 152 -53.41 -13.19 11.46
N VAL A 153 -52.20 -13.65 11.79
CA VAL A 153 -51.87 -15.10 11.80
C VAL A 153 -52.75 -15.86 12.78
N LYS A 154 -52.95 -15.34 14.01
CA LYS A 154 -53.84 -15.97 15.00
C LYS A 154 -55.28 -16.08 14.49
N ARG A 155 -55.82 -15.01 13.90
CA ARG A 155 -57.17 -15.02 13.31
C ARG A 155 -57.29 -16.05 12.19
N LEU A 156 -56.25 -16.19 11.36
CA LEU A 156 -56.21 -17.20 10.31
C LEU A 156 -56.20 -18.62 10.89
N ASP A 157 -55.38 -18.88 11.91
CA ASP A 157 -55.34 -20.17 12.62
C ASP A 157 -56.70 -20.54 13.22
N ASP A 158 -57.40 -19.58 13.85
CA ASP A 158 -58.73 -19.81 14.42
C ASP A 158 -59.76 -20.20 13.35
N VAL A 159 -59.74 -19.54 12.18
CA VAL A 159 -60.62 -19.87 11.04
C VAL A 159 -60.27 -21.24 10.46
N ILE A 160 -58.99 -21.56 10.32
CA ILE A 160 -58.53 -22.88 9.84
C ILE A 160 -58.97 -23.99 10.80
N LEU A 161 -58.82 -23.77 12.12
CA LEU A 161 -59.24 -24.72 13.14
C LEU A 161 -60.76 -24.91 13.14
N GLY A 162 -61.53 -23.82 13.04
CA GLY A 162 -62.98 -23.87 12.93
C GLY A 162 -63.47 -24.60 11.67
N MET A 163 -62.83 -24.34 10.52
CA MET A 163 -63.13 -25.04 9.27
C MET A 163 -62.79 -26.54 9.37
N SER A 164 -61.64 -26.89 9.95
CA SER A 164 -61.27 -28.29 10.21
C SER A 164 -62.29 -29.00 11.12
N GLN A 165 -62.75 -28.36 12.19
CA GLN A 165 -63.78 -28.93 13.07
C GLN A 165 -65.12 -29.12 12.35
N SER A 166 -65.52 -28.15 11.52
CA SER A 166 -66.77 -28.27 10.74
C SER A 166 -66.73 -29.41 9.72
N LEU A 167 -65.58 -29.65 9.07
CA LEU A 167 -65.37 -30.78 8.18
C LEU A 167 -65.45 -32.12 8.95
N ASN A 168 -64.80 -32.22 10.10
CA ASN A 168 -64.87 -33.40 10.95
C ASN A 168 -66.29 -33.66 11.47
N TYR A 169 -67.04 -32.62 11.83
CA TYR A 169 -68.44 -32.76 12.27
C TYR A 169 -69.36 -33.21 11.13
N HIS A 170 -69.12 -32.73 9.90
CA HIS A 170 -69.86 -33.17 8.71
C HIS A 170 -69.53 -34.63 8.33
N GLU A 171 -68.29 -35.08 8.48
CA GLU A 171 -67.94 -36.50 8.30
C GLU A 171 -68.56 -37.40 9.38
N ALA A 172 -68.56 -36.97 10.64
CA ALA A 172 -69.13 -37.74 11.74
C ALA A 172 -70.67 -37.86 11.69
N ASN A 173 -71.36 -36.89 11.09
CA ASN A 173 -72.83 -36.87 10.99
C ASN A 173 -73.34 -37.30 9.60
N ARG A 174 -72.49 -37.93 8.79
CA ARG A 174 -72.90 -38.49 7.50
C ARG A 174 -73.82 -39.69 7.75
N PRO A 175 -75.08 -39.69 7.28
CA PRO A 175 -75.94 -40.86 7.41
C PRO A 175 -75.28 -42.03 6.69
N THR A 176 -74.97 -43.09 7.43
CA THR A 176 -74.54 -44.37 6.87
C THR A 176 -75.66 -44.91 5.97
N PRO A 177 -75.33 -45.44 4.77
CA PRO A 177 -76.33 -45.98 3.86
C PRO A 177 -77.10 -47.16 4.46
#